data_AF-A0A195EQ61-F1
#
_entry.id   AF-A0A195EQ61-F1
#
_cell.length_a   1.000
_cell.length_b   1.000
_cell.length_c   1.000
_cell.angle_alpha   90.00
_cell.angle_beta   90.00
_cell.angle_gamma   90.00
#
_symmetry.space_group_name_H-M   'P 1'
#
loop_
_entity.id
_entity.type
_entity.pdbx_description
1 polymer ?
#
loop_
_entity_poly.entity_id
_entity_poly.type
_entity_poly.pdbx_seq_one_letter_code
_entity_poly.pdbx_strand_id
1 'polypeptide(L)'
;MNHKEEMVRYVAMVIGAFIHLFVLSYPGQRIMDHSADIFHKAYNMLWYKTSRRTTQLLSILLYRGFVPCTLTAGKMYVLSMANYASMMQASMSYFTALSSFK
;
A
#
# COMPACT_ATOMS: atom_id res chain seq x y z
N MET A 1 21.41 34.28 -9.33
CA MET A 1 20.19 34.24 -8.50
C MET A 1 19.30 33.04 -8.85
N ASN A 2 19.23 32.62 -10.12
CA ASN A 2 18.35 31.53 -10.60
C ASN A 2 18.67 30.11 -10.09
N HIS A 3 19.94 29.73 -9.90
CA HIS A 3 20.31 28.35 -9.53
C HIS A 3 19.72 27.90 -8.18
N LYS A 4 19.65 28.81 -7.20
CA LYS A 4 19.06 28.50 -5.88
C LYS A 4 17.55 28.26 -6.00
N GLU A 5 16.86 29.06 -6.81
CA GLU A 5 15.43 28.92 -7.04
C GLU A 5 15.09 27.63 -7.79
N GLU A 6 15.91 27.25 -8.77
CA GLU A 6 15.77 25.98 -9.50
C GLU A 6 15.94 24.78 -8.56
N MET A 7 16.98 24.78 -7.71
CA MET A 7 17.18 23.71 -6.74
C MET A 7 16.02 23.58 -5.76
N VAL A 8 15.48 24.70 -5.28
CA VAL A 8 14.29 24.72 -4.41
C VAL A 8 13.07 24.13 -5.14
N ARG A 9 12.86 24.48 -6.41
CA ARG A 9 11.76 23.93 -7.22
C ARG A 9 11.89 22.42 -7.40
N TYR A 10 13.08 21.91 -7.73
CA TYR A 10 13.30 20.47 -7.89
C TYR A 10 13.07 19.71 -6.58
N VAL A 11 13.61 20.20 -5.47
CA VAL A 11 13.40 19.58 -4.15
C VAL A 11 11.91 19.57 -3.79
N ALA A 12 11.20 20.68 -4.03
CA ALA A 12 9.76 20.77 -3.78
C ALA A 12 8.96 19.77 -4.63
N MET A 13 9.30 19.62 -5.92
CA MET A 13 8.65 18.64 -6.81
C MET A 13 8.88 17.20 -6.34
N VAL A 14 10.11 16.86 -5.93
CA VAL A 14 10.45 15.53 -5.40
C VAL A 14 9.65 15.24 -4.12
N ILE A 15 9.61 16.18 -3.18
CA ILE A 15 8.81 16.05 -1.95
C ILE A 15 7.33 15.88 -2.30
N GLY A 16 6.81 16.69 -3.21
CA GLY A 16 5.42 16.60 -3.68
C GLY A 16 5.08 15.23 -4.28
N ALA A 17 5.98 14.66 -5.08
CA ALA A 17 5.80 13.32 -5.66
C ALA A 17 5.75 12.22 -4.59
N PHE A 18 6.62 12.29 -3.57
CA PHE A 18 6.57 11.35 -2.45
C PHE A 18 5.30 11.50 -1.61
N ILE A 19 4.84 12.72 -1.35
CA ILE A 19 3.58 12.97 -0.64
C ILE A 19 2.40 12.41 -1.44
N HIS A 20 2.35 12.67 -2.74
CA HIS A 20 1.28 12.18 -3.61
C HIS A 20 1.20 10.65 -3.57
N LEU A 21 2.34 9.98 -3.69
CA LEU A 21 2.40 8.53 -3.59
C LEU A 21 2.01 8.01 -2.20
N PHE A 22 2.42 8.69 -1.13
CA PHE A 22 2.02 8.33 0.24
C PHE A 22 0.50 8.40 0.39
N VAL A 23 -0.12 9.48 -0.08
CA VAL A 23 -1.57 9.68 -0.05
C VAL A 23 -2.31 8.59 -0.84
N LEU A 24 -1.72 8.06 -1.91
CA LEU A 24 -2.29 6.92 -2.65
C LEU A 24 -2.05 5.57 -1.95
N SER A 25 -0.89 5.37 -1.34
CA SER A 25 -0.48 4.10 -0.74
C SER A 25 -1.12 3.86 0.64
N TYR A 26 -1.36 4.92 1.40
CA TYR A 26 -1.99 4.85 2.73
C TYR A 26 -3.42 4.24 2.72
N PRO A 27 -4.37 4.72 1.90
CA PRO A 27 -5.70 4.11 1.83
C PRO A 27 -5.64 2.69 1.24
N GLY A 28 -4.73 2.42 0.29
CA GLY A 28 -4.50 1.08 -0.24
C GLY A 28 -4.11 0.09 0.85
N GLN A 29 -3.19 0.48 1.74
CA GLN A 29 -2.82 -0.30 2.91
C GLN A 29 -4.01 -0.51 3.86
N ARG A 30 -4.77 0.54 4.18
CA ARG A 30 -5.94 0.42 5.06
C ARG A 30 -7.00 -0.55 4.52
N ILE A 31 -7.22 -0.56 3.20
CA ILE A 31 -8.15 -1.49 2.55
C ILE A 31 -7.64 -2.93 2.68
N MET A 32 -6.34 -3.15 2.46
CA MET A 32 -5.72 -4.47 2.62
C MET A 32 -5.85 -4.97 4.05
N ASP A 33 -5.51 -4.15 5.04
CA ASP A 33 -5.56 -4.50 6.46
C ASP A 33 -7.00 -4.80 6.90
N HIS A 34 -7.96 -3.97 6.48
CA HIS A 34 -9.36 -4.18 6.82
C HIS A 34 -9.94 -5.42 6.15
N SER A 35 -9.57 -5.69 4.89
CA SER A 35 -9.94 -6.93 4.20
C SER A 35 -9.41 -8.17 4.93
N ALA A 36 -8.16 -8.12 5.40
CA ALA A 36 -7.56 -9.21 6.16
C ALA A 36 -8.23 -9.40 7.53
N ASP A 37 -8.57 -8.30 8.22
CA ASP A 37 -9.29 -8.34 9.51
C ASP A 37 -10.69 -8.95 9.37
N ILE A 38 -11.44 -8.59 8.32
CA ILE A 38 -12.75 -9.21 8.01
C ILE A 38 -12.60 -10.71 7.80
N PHE A 39 -11.61 -11.14 7.02
CA PHE A 39 -11.33 -12.55 6.80
C PHE A 39 -11.00 -13.27 8.11
N HIS A 40 -10.15 -12.68 8.96
CA HIS A 40 -9.74 -13.27 10.22
C HIS A 40 -10.90 -13.39 11.21
N LYS A 41 -11.76 -12.38 11.29
CA LYS A 41 -12.99 -12.40 12.11
C LYS A 41 -14.00 -13.42 11.61
N ALA A 42 -14.17 -13.52 10.29
CA ALA A 42 -15.01 -14.53 9.66
C ALA A 42 -14.51 -15.95 9.97
N TYR A 43 -13.20 -16.16 9.93
CA TYR A 43 -12.58 -17.45 10.24
C TYR A 43 -12.77 -17.87 11.71
N ASN A 44 -12.61 -16.92 12.64
CA ASN A 44 -12.74 -17.17 14.08
C ASN A 44 -14.18 -17.23 14.60
N MET A 45 -15.18 -17.01 13.73
CA MET A 45 -16.59 -17.06 14.11
C MET A 45 -17.01 -18.49 14.48
N LEU A 46 -17.97 -18.62 15.40
CA LEU A 46 -18.68 -19.87 15.72
C LEU A 46 -19.61 -20.31 14.57
N TRP A 47 -19.02 -20.60 13.40
CA TRP A 47 -19.71 -20.90 12.14
C TRP A 47 -20.74 -22.04 12.24
N TYR A 48 -20.52 -22.96 13.17
CA TYR A 48 -21.38 -24.11 13.46
C TYR A 48 -22.62 -23.78 14.29
N LYS A 49 -22.65 -22.61 14.97
CA LYS A 49 -23.83 -22.12 15.73
C LYS A 49 -24.71 -21.16 14.92
N THR A 50 -24.35 -20.91 13.67
CA THR A 50 -24.94 -19.89 12.82
C THR A 50 -25.96 -20.50 11.85
N SER A 51 -26.89 -19.69 11.33
CA SER A 51 -27.90 -20.16 10.37
C SER A 51 -27.26 -20.76 9.11
N ARG A 52 -27.90 -21.77 8.52
CA ARG A 52 -27.40 -22.45 7.30
C ARG A 52 -27.11 -21.48 6.15
N ARG A 53 -27.92 -20.43 6.00
CA ARG A 53 -27.73 -19.38 4.99
C ARG A 53 -26.46 -18.56 5.25
N THR A 54 -26.22 -18.19 6.50
CA THR A 54 -25.03 -17.42 6.89
C THR A 54 -23.76 -18.24 6.79
N THR A 55 -23.77 -19.53 7.14
CA THR A 55 -22.61 -20.42 6.96
C THR A 55 -22.22 -20.55 5.48
N GLN A 56 -23.19 -20.64 4.57
CA GLN A 56 -22.91 -20.64 3.12
C GLN A 56 -22.26 -19.33 2.67
N LEU A 57 -22.75 -18.18 3.14
CA LEU A 57 -22.15 -16.88 2.84
C LEU A 57 -20.74 -16.76 3.41
N LEU A 58 -20.50 -17.28 4.61
CA LEU A 58 -19.19 -17.29 5.26
C LEU A 58 -18.19 -18.11 4.45
N SER A 59 -18.58 -19.28 3.93
CA SER A 59 -17.72 -20.09 3.06
C SER A 59 -17.32 -19.34 1.78
N ILE A 60 -18.26 -18.60 1.16
CA ILE A 60 -17.96 -17.76 -0.01
C ILE A 60 -17.01 -16.62 0.37
N LEU A 61 -17.25 -15.97 1.51
CA LEU A 61 -16.40 -14.89 2.01
C LEU A 61 -14.98 -15.38 2.30
N LEU A 62 -14.82 -16.53 2.96
CA LEU A 62 -13.51 -17.12 3.25
C LEU A 62 -12.79 -17.52 1.94
N TYR A 63 -13.49 -18.13 1.00
CA TYR A 63 -12.91 -18.46 -0.30
C TYR A 63 -12.43 -17.21 -1.07
N ARG A 64 -13.22 -16.13 -1.08
CA ARG A 64 -12.85 -14.89 -1.77
C ARG A 64 -11.84 -14.03 -1.00
N GLY A 65 -11.90 -14.04 0.33
CA GLY A 65 -11.08 -13.24 1.24
C GLY A 65 -9.70 -13.84 1.51
N PHE A 66 -9.41 -15.04 0.99
CA PHE A 66 -8.08 -15.65 1.05
C PHE A 66 -7.00 -14.77 0.39
N VAL A 67 -7.39 -13.97 -0.61
CA VAL A 67 -6.54 -12.93 -1.19
C VAL A 67 -7.02 -11.58 -0.69
N PRO A 68 -6.21 -10.82 0.07
CA PRO A 68 -6.62 -9.50 0.53
C PRO A 68 -6.90 -8.58 -0.67
N CYS A 69 -7.89 -7.71 -0.56
CA CYS A 69 -8.15 -6.70 -1.57
C CYS A 69 -6.96 -5.77 -1.70
N THR A 70 -6.17 -5.95 -2.77
CA THR A 70 -5.00 -5.11 -3.07
C THR A 70 -5.38 -4.09 -4.14
N LEU A 71 -4.98 -2.83 -3.92
CA LEU A 71 -5.10 -1.80 -4.93
C LEU A 71 -3.77 -1.71 -5.68
N THR A 72 -3.80 -1.92 -7.00
CA THR A 72 -2.60 -1.89 -7.84
C THR A 72 -2.67 -0.76 -8.85
N ALA A 73 -1.60 0.03 -8.98
CA ALA A 73 -1.41 0.93 -10.12
C ALA A 73 -0.95 0.12 -11.33
N GLY A 74 -1.84 -0.04 -12.32
CA GLY A 74 -1.54 -0.72 -13.58
C GLY A 74 -1.10 -2.18 -13.46
N LYS A 75 -1.45 -2.88 -12.35
CA LYS A 75 -0.96 -4.23 -11.98
C LYS A 75 0.56 -4.35 -11.74
N MET A 76 1.30 -3.25 -11.78
CA MET A 76 2.75 -3.25 -11.61
C MET A 76 3.17 -2.83 -10.20
N TYR A 77 2.44 -1.89 -9.59
CA TYR A 77 2.76 -1.36 -8.27
C TYR A 77 1.59 -1.58 -7.31
N VAL A 78 1.83 -2.35 -6.25
CA VAL A 78 0.87 -2.49 -5.15
C VAL A 78 0.92 -1.23 -4.30
N LEU A 79 -0.21 -0.58 -4.11
CA LEU A 79 -0.37 0.60 -3.24
C LEU A 79 -0.37 0.15 -1.78
N SER A 80 0.83 -0.18 -1.28
CA SER A 80 1.09 -0.58 0.10
C SER A 80 2.16 0.32 0.72
N MET A 81 2.16 0.42 2.05
CA MET A 81 3.20 1.16 2.77
C MET A 81 4.57 0.47 2.65
N ALA A 82 4.58 -0.85 2.49
CA ALA A 82 5.81 -1.60 2.24
C ALA A 82 6.46 -1.18 0.91
N ASN A 83 5.69 -1.09 -0.17
CA ASN A 83 6.22 -0.64 -1.46
C ASN A 83 6.67 0.82 -1.42
N TYR A 84 5.93 1.69 -0.71
CA TYR A 84 6.34 3.08 -0.49
C TYR A 84 7.71 3.16 0.20
N ALA A 85 7.91 2.40 1.28
CA ALA A 85 9.18 2.36 2.00
C ALA A 85 10.32 1.85 1.12
N SER A 86 10.10 0.78 0.35
CA SER A 86 11.08 0.25 -0.61
C SER A 86 11.47 1.29 -1.65
N MET A 87 10.52 2.08 -2.15
CA MET A 87 10.83 3.12 -3.12
C MET A 87 11.63 4.27 -2.49
N MET A 88 11.29 4.73 -1.28
CA MET A 88 12.09 5.72 -0.56
C MET A 88 13.53 5.22 -0.33
N GLN A 89 13.69 3.95 0.07
CA GLN A 89 15.01 3.35 0.26
C GLN A 89 15.80 3.33 -1.06
N ALA A 90 15.18 2.91 -2.16
CA ALA A 90 15.82 2.93 -3.47
C ALA A 90 16.25 4.36 -3.88
N SER A 91 15.40 5.36 -3.68
CA SER A 91 15.73 6.76 -3.98
C SER A 91 16.94 7.26 -3.17
N MET A 92 17.00 6.95 -1.88
CA MET A 92 18.14 7.31 -1.03
C MET A 92 19.42 6.57 -1.43
N SER A 93 19.32 5.29 -1.80
CA SER A 93 20.45 4.51 -2.31
C SER A 93 21.00 5.10 -3.62
N TYR A 94 20.13 5.45 -4.57
CA TYR A 94 20.55 6.11 -5.81
C TYR A 94 21.18 7.48 -5.54
N PHE A 95 20.59 8.28 -4.65
CA PHE A 95 21.16 9.56 -4.26
C PHE A 95 22.56 9.41 -3.66
N THR A 96 22.73 8.46 -2.74
CA THR A 96 24.01 8.16 -2.08
C THR A 96 25.05 7.69 -3.10
N ALA A 97 24.69 6.76 -3.98
CA ALA A 97 25.57 6.26 -5.04
C ALA A 97 26.03 7.40 -5.96
N LEU A 98 25.10 8.22 -6.45
CA LEU A 98 25.41 9.39 -7.27
C LEU A 98 26.31 10.40 -6.54
N SER A 99 26.09 10.62 -5.25
CA SER A 99 26.94 11.48 -4.44
C SER A 99 28.34 10.92 -4.21
N SER A 100 28.52 9.59 -4.31
CA SER A 100 29.80 8.90 -4.14
C SER A 100 30.64 8.90 -5.42
N PHE A 101 30.03 9.09 -6.60
CA PHE A 101 30.74 9.23 -7.88
C PHE A 101 31.26 10.65 -8.12
N LYS A 102 31.03 11.57 -7.17
CA LYS A 102 31.53 12.94 -7.16
C LYS A 102 32.76 13.04 -6.27
#